data_AF-A0A9P5ZYB3-F1
#
_entry.id   AF-A0A9P5ZYB3-F1
#
_cell.length_a   1.000
_cell.length_b   1.000
_cell.length_c   1.000
_cell.angle_alpha   90.00
_cell.angle_beta   90.00
_cell.angle_gamma   90.00
#
_symmetry.space_group_name_H-M   'P 1'
#
loop_
_entity.id
_entity.type
_entity.pdbx_description
1 polymer ?
#
loop_
_entity_poly.entity_id
_entity_poly.type
_entity_poly.pdbx_seq_one_letter_code
_entity_poly.pdbx_strand_id
1 'polypeptide(L)'
;FLSSNWEHSVCMDILCLQQGAHTFIKFLLEIMGKNNLLAGIDSFFNNESLRDTMNANMDRDLAHECNKENLNPIIIFCDWLDEVKHLNEKK
;
A
#
# COMPACT_ATOMS: atom_id res chain seq x y z
N PHE A 1 -20.08 -0.88 19.66
CA PHE A 1 -19.35 0.39 19.82
C PHE A 1 -17.88 0.11 19.55
N LEU A 2 -17.23 0.92 18.70
CA LEU A 2 -15.79 0.86 18.49
C LEU A 2 -15.06 1.46 19.70
N SER A 3 -13.83 1.01 19.98
CA SER A 3 -13.01 1.60 21.04
C SER A 3 -12.68 3.05 20.71
N SER A 4 -12.43 3.88 21.72
CA SER A 4 -12.13 5.32 21.54
C SER A 4 -10.93 5.59 20.60
N ASN A 5 -10.04 4.60 20.43
CA ASN A 5 -8.80 4.73 19.67
C ASN A 5 -8.81 3.90 18.37
N TRP A 6 -9.98 3.47 17.90
CA TRP A 6 -10.09 2.56 16.75
C TRP A 6 -9.44 3.14 15.49
N GLU A 7 -9.62 4.43 15.21
CA GLU A 7 -9.04 5.11 14.04
C GLU A 7 -7.51 5.05 14.09
N HIS A 8 -6.95 5.41 15.24
CA HIS A 8 -5.50 5.36 15.45
C HIS A 8 -4.96 3.93 15.26
N SER A 9 -5.65 2.92 15.79
CA SER A 9 -5.27 1.52 15.58
C SER A 9 -5.29 1.13 14.10
N VAL A 10 -6.31 1.53 13.34
CA VAL A 10 -6.37 1.25 11.89
C VAL A 10 -5.25 1.96 11.13
N CYS A 11 -4.95 3.23 11.46
CA CYS A 11 -3.83 3.95 10.86
C CYS A 11 -2.50 3.26 11.15
N MET A 12 -2.27 2.83 12.40
CA MET A 12 -1.06 2.11 12.77
C MET A 12 -0.96 0.76 12.06
N ASP A 13 -2.07 0.04 11.93
CA ASP A 13 -2.12 -1.19 11.15
C ASP A 13 -1.71 -0.95 9.69
N ILE A 14 -2.21 0.11 9.04
CA ILE A 14 -1.84 0.46 7.66
C ILE A 14 -0.34 0.80 7.57
N LEU A 15 0.15 1.65 8.46
CA LEU A 15 1.54 2.14 8.45
C LEU A 15 2.57 1.04 8.77
N CYS A 16 2.21 0.07 9.60
CA CYS A 16 3.12 -0.99 10.02
C CYS A 16 2.98 -2.28 9.21
N LEU A 17 1.94 -2.43 8.38
CA LEU A 17 1.74 -3.63 7.59
C LEU A 17 2.88 -3.81 6.59
N GLN A 18 3.60 -4.92 6.70
CA GLN A 18 4.67 -5.31 5.79
C GLN A 18 4.13 -6.30 4.76
N GLN A 19 4.59 -6.20 3.50
CA GLN A 19 4.30 -7.24 2.50
C GLN A 19 4.84 -8.61 2.95
N GLY A 20 6.06 -8.65 3.49
CA GLY A 20 6.68 -9.88 3.98
C GLY A 20 6.70 -10.98 2.91
N ALA A 21 6.29 -12.20 3.30
CA ALA A 21 6.20 -13.34 2.39
C ALA A 21 4.89 -13.40 1.56
N HIS A 22 4.03 -12.38 1.66
CA HIS A 22 2.79 -12.33 0.91
C HIS A 22 3.00 -11.78 -0.50
N THR A 23 2.17 -12.25 -1.43
CA THR A 23 2.06 -11.65 -2.77
C THR A 23 1.66 -10.18 -2.66
N PHE A 24 2.16 -9.33 -3.56
CA PHE A 24 1.79 -7.91 -3.58
C PHE A 24 0.27 -7.68 -3.60
N ILE A 25 -0.49 -8.52 -4.32
CA ILE A 25 -1.97 -8.41 -4.38
C ILE A 25 -2.62 -8.57 -3.00
N LYS A 26 -2.19 -9.56 -2.20
CA LYS A 26 -2.72 -9.77 -0.84
C LYS A 26 -2.41 -8.57 0.06
N PHE A 27 -1.17 -8.09 0.00
CA PHE A 27 -0.73 -6.90 0.72
C PHE A 27 -1.55 -5.65 0.34
N LEU A 28 -1.74 -5.42 -0.96
CA LEU A 28 -2.57 -4.34 -1.50
C LEU A 28 -4.02 -4.43 -0.99
N LEU A 29 -4.64 -5.60 -1.10
CA LEU A 29 -6.03 -5.80 -0.67
C LEU A 29 -6.20 -5.54 0.83
N GLU A 30 -5.21 -5.91 1.65
CA GLU A 30 -5.25 -5.68 3.08
C GLU A 30 -5.12 -4.20 3.43
N ILE A 31 -4.17 -3.47 2.82
CA ILE A 31 -4.04 -2.01 2.98
C ILE A 31 -5.35 -1.32 2.55
N MET A 32 -5.86 -1.64 1.36
CA MET A 32 -7.07 -1.01 0.84
C MET A 32 -8.30 -1.32 1.71
N GLY A 33 -8.42 -2.56 2.19
CA GLY A 33 -9.48 -2.97 3.09
C GLY A 33 -9.47 -2.19 4.39
N LYS A 34 -8.29 -1.99 5.00
CA LYS A 34 -8.13 -1.16 6.21
C LYS A 34 -8.40 0.31 5.93
N ASN A 35 -7.88 0.86 4.83
CA ASN A 35 -8.09 2.27 4.49
C ASN A 35 -9.57 2.60 4.21
N ASN A 36 -10.33 1.65 3.64
CA ASN A 36 -11.77 1.80 3.46
C ASN A 36 -12.55 1.94 4.78
N LEU A 37 -12.02 1.44 5.90
CA LEU A 37 -12.62 1.68 7.23
C LEU A 37 -12.50 3.15 7.66
N LEU A 38 -11.58 3.89 7.05
CA LEU A 38 -11.34 5.31 7.27
C LEU A 38 -12.04 6.18 6.21
N ALA A 39 -12.86 5.60 5.33
CA ALA A 39 -13.50 6.35 4.26
C ALA A 39 -14.44 7.44 4.80
N GLY A 40 -14.25 8.68 4.32
CA GLY A 40 -15.08 9.82 4.70
C GLY A 40 -14.67 10.50 6.01
N ILE A 41 -13.54 10.11 6.62
CA ILE A 41 -12.94 10.80 7.76
C ILE A 41 -11.53 11.30 7.43
N ASP A 42 -11.02 12.24 8.22
CA ASP A 42 -9.74 12.93 7.97
C ASP A 42 -8.53 11.99 7.99
N SER A 43 -8.64 10.86 8.68
CA SER A 43 -7.60 9.84 8.76
C SER A 43 -7.49 8.98 7.49
N PHE A 44 -8.35 9.18 6.49
CA PHE A 44 -8.29 8.45 5.21
C PHE A 44 -6.98 8.72 4.47
N PHE A 45 -6.30 7.65 4.05
CA PHE A 45 -5.07 7.76 3.26
C PHE A 45 -5.44 8.02 1.80
N ASN A 46 -4.99 9.15 1.27
CA ASN A 46 -5.11 9.43 -0.15
C ASN A 46 -4.14 8.57 -0.97
N ASN A 47 -4.25 8.63 -2.29
CA ASN A 47 -3.44 7.82 -3.20
C ASN A 47 -1.92 8.03 -3.02
N GLU A 48 -1.48 9.24 -2.72
CA GLU A 48 -0.06 9.56 -2.48
C GLU A 48 0.42 8.90 -1.18
N SER A 49 -0.31 9.09 -0.08
CA SER A 49 0.00 8.46 1.21
C SER A 49 -0.04 6.93 1.13
N LEU A 50 -0.97 6.35 0.37
CA LEU A 50 -1.02 4.91 0.13
C LEU A 50 0.20 4.43 -0.64
N ARG A 51 0.59 5.13 -1.71
CA ARG A 51 1.78 4.79 -2.50
C ARG A 51 3.04 4.82 -1.65
N ASP A 52 3.22 5.88 -0.87
CA ASP A 52 4.38 6.02 0.01
C ASP A 52 4.43 4.92 1.07
N THR A 53 3.28 4.62 1.69
CA THR A 53 3.15 3.51 2.65
C THR A 53 3.49 2.17 2.01
N MET A 54 2.98 1.92 0.80
CA MET A 54 3.25 0.68 0.08
C MET A 54 4.72 0.56 -0.31
N ASN A 55 5.34 1.63 -0.81
CA ASN A 55 6.77 1.64 -1.17
C ASN A 55 7.67 1.40 0.05
N ALA A 56 7.32 1.95 1.21
CA ALA A 56 8.10 1.79 2.44
C ALA A 56 8.07 0.35 2.99
N ASN A 57 6.97 -0.36 2.77
CA ASN A 57 6.68 -1.65 3.39
C ASN A 57 6.60 -2.83 2.41
N MET A 58 6.86 -2.56 1.14
CA MET A 58 6.96 -3.52 0.05
C MET A 58 8.15 -4.47 0.23
N ASP A 59 8.04 -5.67 -0.34
CA ASP A 59 9.16 -6.63 -0.41
C ASP A 59 10.39 -6.00 -1.06
N ARG A 60 11.58 -6.26 -0.50
CA ARG A 60 12.82 -5.60 -0.94
C ARG A 60 13.17 -5.89 -2.39
N ASP A 61 12.94 -7.11 -2.85
CA ASP A 61 13.26 -7.46 -4.24
C ASP A 61 12.26 -6.80 -5.19
N LEU A 62 10.97 -6.75 -4.81
CA LEU A 62 9.97 -6.03 -5.60
C LEU A 62 10.28 -4.52 -5.64
N ALA A 63 10.69 -3.92 -4.52
CA ALA A 63 11.12 -2.53 -4.47
C ALA A 63 12.34 -2.28 -5.36
N HIS A 64 13.28 -3.24 -5.40
CA HIS A 64 14.43 -3.16 -6.29
C HIS A 64 14.00 -3.16 -7.77
N GLU A 65 13.11 -4.07 -8.17
CA GLU A 65 12.60 -4.12 -9.54
C GLU A 65 11.79 -2.87 -9.90
N CYS A 66 10.96 -2.33 -9.00
CA CYS A 66 10.24 -1.07 -9.23
C CYS A 66 11.18 0.12 -9.46
N ASN A 67 12.31 0.17 -8.75
CA ASN A 67 13.33 1.19 -8.95
C ASN A 67 14.09 1.01 -10.27
N LYS A 68 14.41 -0.24 -10.62
CA LYS A 68 15.09 -0.59 -11.86
C LYS A 68 14.27 -0.25 -13.10
N GLU A 69 12.96 -0.46 -13.05
CA GLU A 69 12.00 -0.06 -14.10
C GLU A 69 11.60 1.41 -14.03
N ASN A 70 12.14 2.17 -13.07
CA ASN A 70 11.91 3.60 -12.89
C ASN A 70 10.41 3.97 -12.86
N LEU A 71 9.63 3.36 -11.96
CA LEU A 71 8.18 3.63 -11.85
C LEU A 71 7.85 5.00 -11.21
N ASN A 72 8.85 5.76 -10.75
CA ASN A 72 8.67 7.07 -10.09
C ASN A 72 7.86 8.10 -10.92
N PRO A 73 8.06 8.24 -12.25
CA PRO A 73 7.33 9.20 -13.07
C PRO A 73 5.84 8.88 -13.25
N ILE A 74 5.39 7.67 -12.91
CA ILE A 74 3.98 7.29 -13.00
C ILE A 74 3.22 7.97 -11.87
N ILE A 75 2.50 9.05 -12.17
CA ILE A 75 1.78 9.86 -11.17
C ILE A 75 0.42 9.24 -10.83
N ILE A 76 -0.23 8.61 -11.81
CA ILE A 76 -1.55 7.99 -11.64
C ILE A 76 -1.40 6.72 -10.81
N PHE A 77 -2.06 6.67 -9.66
CA PHE A 77 -1.92 5.58 -8.71
C PHE A 77 -2.36 4.22 -9.26
N CYS A 78 -3.43 4.17 -10.04
CA CYS A 78 -3.90 2.94 -10.68
C CYS A 78 -2.87 2.39 -11.68
N ASP A 79 -2.33 3.26 -12.54
CA ASP A 79 -1.29 2.89 -13.51
C ASP A 79 -0.04 2.38 -12.79
N TRP A 80 0.36 3.05 -11.70
CA TRP A 80 1.48 2.60 -10.88
C TRP A 80 1.22 1.21 -10.26
N LEU A 81 0.02 0.98 -9.71
CA LEU A 81 -0.34 -0.32 -9.14
C LEU A 81 -0.29 -1.45 -10.16
N ASP A 82 -0.75 -1.19 -11.38
CA ASP A 82 -0.79 -2.20 -12.44
C ASP A 82 0.63 -2.60 -12.88
N GLU A 83 1.55 -1.64 -12.98
CA GLU A 83 2.97 -1.94 -13.22
C GLU A 83 3.61 -2.72 -12.07
N VAL A 84 3.36 -2.34 -10.81
CA VAL A 84 3.90 -3.10 -9.66
C VAL A 84 3.37 -4.53 -9.63
N LYS A 85 2.08 -4.75 -9.92
CA LYS A 85 1.51 -6.11 -10.04
C LYS A 85 2.21 -6.89 -11.14
N HIS A 86 2.41 -6.28 -12.30
CA HIS A 86 3.09 -6.92 -13.43
C HIS A 86 4.52 -7.34 -13.08
N LEU A 87 5.26 -6.53 -12.31
CA LEU A 87 6.59 -6.88 -11.83
C LEU A 87 6.58 -8.01 -10.80
N ASN A 88 5.61 -8.00 -9.87
CA ASN A 88 5.49 -9.05 -8.87
C ASN A 88 5.13 -10.43 -9.48
N GLU A 89 4.43 -10.45 -10.63
CA GLU A 89 4.10 -11.69 -11.35
C GLU A 89 5.25 -12.24 -12.20
N LYS A 90 6.23 -11.41 -12.54
CA LYS A 90 7.46 -11.83 -13.25
C LYS A 90 8.51 -12.49 -12.34
N LYS A 91 8.35 -12.32 -11.02
CA LYS A 91 9.26 -12.85 -9.99
C LYS A 91 9.00 -14.34 -9.75
#